data_AF-A0A7V9CBQ4-F1
#
_entry.id   AF-A0A7V9CBQ4-F1
#
_cell.length_a   1.000
_cell.length_b   1.000
_cell.length_c   1.000
_cell.angle_alpha   90.00
_cell.angle_beta   90.00
_cell.angle_gamma   90.00
#
_symmetry.space_group_name_H-M   'P 1'
#
loop_
_entity.id
_entity.type
_entity.pdbx_description
1 polymer ?
#
loop_
_entity_poly.entity_id
_entity_poly.type
_entity_poly.pdbx_seq_one_letter_code
_entity_poly.pdbx_strand_id
1 'polypeptide(L)'
;MANRTKTTTAESDEFLESLMETRLYSMGAYFSDQHPDLVEDVVEQSVAIEEAGIRGYADDHEMGVEECFQMMLTGLALRYYNAVAG
;
A
#
# COMPACT_ATOMS: atom_id res chain seq x y z
N MET A 1 28.40 3.34 23.57
CA MET A 1 27.02 3.55 24.07
C MET A 1 26.29 4.38 23.02
N ALA A 2 25.33 3.80 22.31
CA ALA A 2 24.65 4.45 21.19
C ALA A 2 23.62 5.47 21.72
N ASN A 3 23.73 6.71 21.24
CA ASN A 3 22.86 7.82 21.60
C ASN A 3 21.51 7.64 20.89
N ARG A 4 20.51 7.09 21.58
CA ARG A 4 19.15 6.97 21.05
C ARG A 4 18.46 8.33 21.24
N THR A 5 18.56 9.19 20.24
CA THR A 5 17.81 10.46 20.22
C THR A 5 16.33 10.12 20.33
N LYS A 6 15.67 10.61 21.38
CA LYS A 6 14.21 10.51 21.49
C LYS A 6 13.62 11.55 20.55
N THR A 7 13.04 11.12 19.45
CA THR A 7 12.25 12.00 18.57
C THR A 7 11.12 12.62 19.39
N THR A 8 10.91 13.91 19.25
CA THR A 8 9.80 14.58 19.91
C THR A 8 8.48 14.23 19.22
N THR A 9 7.34 14.38 19.92
CA THR A 9 6.02 14.18 19.31
C THR A 9 5.83 15.07 18.09
N ALA A 10 6.24 16.34 18.17
CA ALA A 10 6.13 17.29 17.07
C ALA A 10 6.90 16.86 15.81
N GLU A 11 8.13 16.36 15.94
CA GLU A 11 8.89 15.83 14.81
C GLU A 11 8.27 14.55 14.22
N SER A 12 7.60 13.75 15.07
CA SER A 12 6.89 12.54 14.62
C SER A 12 5.63 12.90 13.84
N ASP A 13 4.89 13.91 14.29
CA ASP A 13 3.69 14.41 13.64
C ASP A 13 4.03 15.05 12.28
N GLU A 14 5.08 15.86 12.20
CA GLU A 14 5.58 16.44 10.93
C GLU A 14 5.99 15.36 9.93
N PHE A 15 6.65 14.30 10.41
CA PHE A 15 6.99 13.17 9.56
C PHE A 15 5.73 12.43 9.05
N LEU A 16 4.75 12.16 9.91
CA LEU A 16 3.49 11.53 9.50
C LEU A 16 2.74 12.38 8.47
N GLU A 17 2.70 13.71 8.66
CA GLU A 17 2.10 14.64 7.70
C GLU A 17 2.80 14.55 6.33
N SER A 18 4.13 14.46 6.31
CA SER A 18 4.89 14.29 5.05
C SER A 18 4.56 12.98 4.30
N LEU A 19 4.13 11.92 5.01
CA LEU A 19 3.73 10.65 4.38
C LEU A 19 2.38 10.79 3.64
N MET A 20 1.50 11.67 4.12
CA MET A 20 0.20 11.96 3.49
C MET A 20 0.36 12.69 2.15
N GLU A 21 1.47 13.38 1.93
CA GLU A 21 1.77 14.10 0.69
C GLU A 21 2.28 13.20 -0.46
N THR A 22 2.45 11.90 -0.21
CA THR A 22 2.97 10.97 -1.21
C THR A 22 1.92 10.56 -2.24
N ARG A 23 2.36 10.28 -3.47
CA ARG A 23 1.46 9.75 -4.52
C ARG A 23 0.82 8.42 -4.13
N LEU A 24 1.54 7.62 -3.35
CA LEU A 24 1.05 6.32 -2.88
C LEU A 24 -0.09 6.50 -1.88
N TYR A 25 0.02 7.48 -0.97
CA TYR A 25 -1.08 7.88 -0.09
C TYR A 25 -2.30 8.32 -0.89
N SER A 26 -2.11 9.25 -1.83
CA SER A 26 -3.22 9.78 -2.64
C SER A 26 -3.92 8.70 -3.46
N MET A 27 -3.17 7.74 -4.00
CA MET A 27 -3.74 6.62 -4.77
C MET A 27 -4.54 5.66 -3.87
N GLY A 28 -4.03 5.33 -2.68
CA GLY A 28 -4.75 4.49 -1.71
C GLY A 28 -6.01 5.17 -1.17
N ALA A 29 -5.91 6.45 -0.79
CA ALA A 29 -7.06 7.25 -0.35
C ALA A 29 -8.15 7.32 -1.43
N TYR A 30 -7.76 7.64 -2.67
CA TYR A 30 -8.71 7.70 -3.78
C TYR A 30 -9.41 6.37 -4.04
N PHE A 31 -8.68 5.25 -4.04
CA PHE A 31 -9.29 3.94 -4.22
C PHE A 31 -10.24 3.59 -3.07
N SER A 32 -9.81 3.84 -1.82
CA SER A 32 -10.64 3.60 -0.64
C SER A 32 -11.95 4.40 -0.66
N ASP A 33 -11.92 5.64 -1.18
CA ASP A 33 -13.11 6.48 -1.32
C ASP A 33 -14.04 6.01 -2.46
N GLN A 34 -13.48 5.55 -3.58
CA GLN A 34 -14.28 5.15 -4.75
C GLN A 34 -14.82 3.72 -4.66
N HIS A 35 -14.08 2.82 -4.01
CA HIS A 35 -14.36 1.39 -3.98
C HIS A 35 -14.16 0.79 -2.57
N PRO A 36 -14.88 1.29 -1.54
CA PRO A 36 -14.67 0.87 -0.16
C PRO A 36 -14.88 -0.64 0.04
N ASP A 37 -15.83 -1.23 -0.69
CA ASP A 37 -16.21 -2.64 -0.58
C ASP A 37 -15.12 -3.59 -1.13
N LEU A 38 -14.19 -3.08 -1.95
CA LEU A 38 -13.14 -3.88 -2.61
C LEU A 38 -11.78 -3.76 -1.93
N VAL A 39 -11.66 -2.93 -0.87
CA VAL A 39 -10.37 -2.66 -0.23
C VAL A 39 -9.74 -3.93 0.34
N GLU A 40 -10.52 -4.74 1.05
CA GLU A 40 -10.04 -5.99 1.66
C GLU A 40 -9.58 -6.98 0.59
N ASP A 41 -10.43 -7.27 -0.39
CA ASP A 41 -10.14 -8.19 -1.50
C ASP A 41 -8.87 -7.78 -2.28
N VAL A 42 -8.72 -6.50 -2.61
CA VAL A 42 -7.54 -6.01 -3.36
C VAL A 42 -6.28 -6.09 -2.52
N VAL A 43 -6.35 -5.84 -1.21
CA VAL A 43 -5.21 -6.02 -0.31
C VAL A 43 -4.81 -7.50 -0.25
N GLU A 44 -5.75 -8.41 -0.07
CA GLU A 44 -5.48 -9.85 -0.04
C GLU A 44 -4.86 -10.35 -1.35
N GLN A 45 -5.46 -9.99 -2.49
CA GLN A 45 -4.94 -10.35 -3.81
C GLN A 45 -3.54 -9.77 -4.05
N SER A 46 -3.28 -8.53 -3.61
CA SER A 46 -1.95 -7.93 -3.74
C SER A 46 -0.88 -8.69 -2.96
N VAL A 47 -1.22 -9.21 -1.77
CA VAL A 47 -0.31 -10.03 -0.96
C VAL A 47 -0.07 -11.38 -1.62
N ALA A 48 -1.11 -12.03 -2.16
CA ALA A 48 -0.96 -13.28 -2.90
C ALA A 48 -0.06 -13.12 -4.14
N ILE A 49 -0.19 -11.99 -4.86
CA ILE A 49 0.70 -11.65 -5.99
C ILE A 49 2.14 -11.40 -5.51
N GLU A 50 2.34 -10.76 -4.35
CA GLU A 50 3.66 -10.53 -3.75
C GLU A 50 4.35 -11.86 -3.38
N GLU A 51 3.61 -12.80 -2.80
CA GLU A 51 4.12 -14.12 -2.38
C GLU A 51 4.46 -15.04 -3.57
N ALA A 52 3.58 -15.11 -4.58
CA ALA A 52 3.80 -15.92 -5.78
C ALA A 52 4.77 -15.27 -6.78
N GLY A 53 4.91 -13.94 -6.70
CA GLY A 53 5.53 -13.11 -7.73
C GLY A 53 4.60 -12.89 -8.93
N ILE A 54 4.66 -11.70 -9.53
CA ILE A 54 3.74 -11.25 -10.59
C ILE A 54 3.61 -12.26 -11.74
N ARG A 55 4.72 -12.81 -12.24
CA ARG A 55 4.68 -13.78 -13.34
C ARG A 55 4.06 -15.11 -12.93
N GLY A 56 4.43 -15.63 -11.76
CA GLY A 56 3.87 -16.88 -11.25
C GLY A 56 2.37 -16.76 -11.03
N TYR A 57 1.92 -15.68 -10.39
CA TYR A 57 0.50 -15.42 -10.21
C TYR A 57 -0.25 -15.26 -11.53
N ALA A 58 0.32 -14.53 -12.49
CA ALA A 58 -0.26 -14.35 -13.82
C ALA A 58 -0.44 -15.68 -14.57
N ASP A 59 0.58 -16.54 -14.53
CA ASP A 59 0.53 -17.86 -15.16
C ASP A 59 -0.52 -18.76 -14.50
N ASP A 60 -0.61 -18.76 -13.16
CA ASP A 60 -1.55 -19.60 -12.39
C ASP A 60 -3.03 -19.17 -12.53
N HIS A 61 -3.29 -17.88 -12.79
CA HIS A 61 -4.63 -17.30 -12.83
C HIS A 61 -5.09 -16.90 -14.24
N GLU A 62 -4.31 -17.23 -15.28
CA GLU A 62 -4.56 -16.83 -16.67
C GLU A 62 -4.74 -15.30 -16.86
N MET A 63 -4.00 -14.51 -16.07
CA MET A 63 -4.06 -13.05 -16.07
C MET A 63 -2.89 -12.43 -16.84
N GLY A 64 -3.03 -11.16 -17.22
CA GLY A 64 -1.90 -10.40 -17.78
C GLY A 64 -0.90 -9.97 -16.70
N VAL A 65 0.40 -10.03 -17.01
CA VAL A 65 1.47 -9.52 -16.12
C VAL A 65 1.24 -8.05 -15.73
N GLU A 66 0.76 -7.23 -16.67
CA GLU A 66 0.44 -5.82 -16.41
C GLU A 66 -0.75 -5.66 -15.45
N GLU A 67 -1.78 -6.49 -15.60
CA GLU A 67 -2.95 -6.51 -14.73
C GLU A 67 -2.57 -6.92 -13.29
N CYS A 68 -1.80 -8.00 -13.14
CA CYS A 68 -1.27 -8.42 -11.84
C CYS A 68 -0.37 -7.34 -11.22
N PHE A 69 0.44 -6.65 -12.02
CA PHE A 69 1.25 -5.52 -11.53
C PHE A 69 0.38 -4.36 -11.02
N GLN A 70 -0.66 -3.97 -11.77
CA GLN A 70 -1.59 -2.91 -11.36
C GLN A 70 -2.33 -3.27 -10.08
N MET A 71 -2.79 -4.51 -9.96
CA MET A 71 -3.46 -5.01 -8.76
C MET A 71 -2.54 -5.03 -7.54
N MET A 72 -1.30 -5.51 -7.71
CA MET A 72 -0.29 -5.49 -6.66
C MET A 72 0.02 -4.05 -6.21
N LEU A 73 0.23 -3.13 -7.15
CA LEU A 73 0.52 -1.73 -6.84
C LEU A 73 -0.65 -1.05 -6.13
N THR A 74 -1.88 -1.35 -6.53
CA THR A 74 -3.09 -0.80 -5.91
C THR A 74 -3.24 -1.28 -4.47
N GLY A 75 -3.07 -2.58 -4.21
CA GLY A 75 -3.10 -3.10 -2.85
C GLY A 75 -1.95 -2.61 -1.98
N LEU A 76 -0.76 -2.37 -2.55
CA LEU A 76 0.33 -1.69 -1.85
C LEU A 76 -0.04 -0.24 -1.46
N ALA A 77 -0.71 0.49 -2.36
CA ALA A 77 -1.20 1.84 -2.09
C ALA A 77 -2.23 1.85 -0.95
N LEU A 78 -3.15 0.89 -0.93
CA LEU A 78 -4.13 0.72 0.13
C LEU A 78 -3.49 0.38 1.48
N ARG A 79 -2.53 -0.56 1.50
CA ARG A 79 -1.77 -0.87 2.73
C ARG A 79 -1.01 0.35 3.26
N TYR A 80 -0.40 1.13 2.37
CA TYR A 80 0.28 2.37 2.74
C TYR A 80 -0.71 3.39 3.33
N TYR A 81 -1.83 3.64 2.64
CA TYR A 81 -2.87 4.55 3.10
C TYR A 81 -3.40 4.14 4.49
N ASN A 82 -3.78 2.88 4.67
CA ASN A 82 -4.30 2.37 5.94
C ASN A 82 -3.28 2.49 7.08
N ALA A 83 -1.99 2.32 6.80
CA ALA A 83 -0.94 2.45 7.81
C ALA A 83 -0.65 3.90 8.22
N VAL A 84 -0.92 4.87 7.33
CA VAL A 84 -0.66 6.31 7.57
C VAL A 84 -1.91 7.02 8.11
N ALA A 85 -3.10 6.64 7.68
CA ALA A 85 -4.37 7.25 8.09
C ALA A 85 -4.93 6.70 9.42
N GLY A 86 -4.40 5.56 9.89
CA GLY A 86 -4.84 4.84 11.10
C GLY A 86 -4.25 5.36 12.41
#